data_AF-A0A9D2GSW5-F1
#
_entry.id   AF-A0A9D2GSW5-F1
#
_cell.length_a   1.000
_cell.length_b   1.000
_cell.length_c   1.000
_cell.angle_alpha   90.00
_cell.angle_beta   90.00
_cell.angle_gamma   90.00
#
_symmetry.space_group_name_H-M   'P 1'
#
loop_
_entity.id
_entity.type
_entity.pdbx_description
1 polymer ?
#
loop_
_entity_poly.entity_id
_entity_poly.type
_entity_poly.pdbx_seq_one_letter_code
_entity_poly.pdbx_strand_id
1 'polypeptide(L)'
;MKKQSTLKNILFLNKMYTPVIINVLYILLMIASIAGGIFLCFYEMPNISIYDNDLLLSTKRYIKEGIALIILGPIASRFCAELLIILFKINEQVGDIAKQDKNSNNSSI
;
A
#
# COMPACT_ATOMS: atom_id res chain seq x y z
N MET A 1 -13.35 12.77 -32.16
CA MET A 1 -13.81 11.94 -31.02
C MET A 1 -12.85 12.16 -29.85
N LYS A 2 -13.28 12.87 -28.80
CA LYS A 2 -12.45 13.13 -27.61
C LYS A 2 -12.29 11.83 -26.82
N LYS A 3 -11.06 11.34 -26.73
CA LYS A 3 -10.63 10.20 -25.92
C LYS A 3 -10.92 10.51 -24.44
N GLN A 4 -12.12 10.20 -23.97
CA GLN A 4 -12.46 10.24 -22.55
C GLN A 4 -11.65 9.11 -21.90
N SER A 5 -10.55 9.50 -21.27
CA SER A 5 -9.61 8.59 -20.63
C SER A 5 -10.31 7.83 -19.51
N THR A 6 -10.16 6.51 -19.57
CA THR A 6 -10.70 5.44 -18.72
C THR A 6 -10.57 5.70 -17.21
N LEU A 7 -9.72 6.66 -16.81
CA LEU A 7 -9.53 7.13 -15.44
C LEU A 7 -10.78 7.78 -14.84
N LYS A 8 -11.61 8.46 -15.64
CA LYS A 8 -12.83 9.09 -15.12
C LYS A 8 -13.87 8.06 -14.64
N ASN A 9 -13.88 6.85 -15.21
CA ASN A 9 -14.76 5.77 -14.76
C ASN A 9 -14.24 5.04 -13.52
N ILE A 10 -12.94 5.14 -13.22
CA ILE A 10 -12.34 4.68 -11.95
C ILE A 10 -12.54 5.73 -10.83
N LEU A 11 -12.72 7.00 -11.21
CA LEU A 11 -12.88 8.16 -10.33
C LEU A 11 -14.32 8.63 -10.13
N PHE A 12 -15.34 7.99 -10.72
CA PHE A 12 -16.71 8.33 -10.36
C PHE A 12 -16.93 7.87 -8.95
N LEU A 13 -16.87 8.86 -8.03
CA LEU A 13 -16.72 8.93 -6.58
C LEU A 13 -18.04 8.89 -5.76
N ASN A 14 -19.07 8.13 -6.19
CA ASN A 14 -20.35 7.99 -5.46
C ASN A 14 -20.86 6.62 -4.92
N LYS A 15 -20.23 5.46 -5.16
CA LYS A 15 -20.50 4.21 -4.42
C LYS A 15 -19.26 3.29 -4.38
N MET A 16 -18.62 3.18 -3.20
CA MET A 16 -17.50 2.27 -2.85
C MET A 16 -16.04 2.71 -3.15
N TYR A 17 -15.65 3.96 -2.88
CA TYR A 17 -14.25 4.42 -3.13
C TYR A 17 -13.22 3.79 -2.25
N THR A 18 -13.59 3.57 -1.00
CA THR A 18 -12.66 3.19 0.03
C THR A 18 -11.91 1.89 -0.25
N PRO A 19 -12.55 0.78 -0.66
CA PRO A 19 -11.82 -0.44 -1.02
C PRO A 19 -10.96 -0.29 -2.28
N VAL A 20 -11.39 0.52 -3.26
CA VAL A 20 -10.68 0.70 -4.54
C VAL A 20 -9.40 1.52 -4.36
N ILE A 21 -9.46 2.59 -3.56
CA ILE A 21 -8.30 3.44 -3.27
C ILE A 21 -7.20 2.65 -2.56
N ILE A 22 -7.57 1.79 -1.60
CA ILE A 22 -6.60 0.96 -0.87
C ILE A 22 -5.95 -0.07 -1.80
N ASN A 23 -6.71 -0.62 -2.76
CA ASN A 23 -6.15 -1.53 -3.75
C ASN A 23 -5.12 -0.84 -4.67
N VAL A 24 -5.37 0.41 -5.07
CA VAL A 24 -4.39 1.22 -5.82
C VAL A 24 -3.14 1.49 -4.97
N LEU A 25 -3.32 1.81 -3.69
CA LEU A 25 -2.23 2.03 -2.75
C LEU A 25 -1.40 0.76 -2.54
N TYR A 26 -2.03 -0.41 -2.47
CA TYR A 26 -1.34 -1.71 -2.39
C TYR A 26 -0.43 -1.94 -3.61
N ILE A 27 -0.95 -1.74 -4.83
CA ILE A 27 -0.16 -1.91 -6.05
C ILE A 27 1.02 -0.93 -6.06
N LEU A 28 0.81 0.32 -5.63
CA LEU A 28 1.86 1.33 -5.52
C LEU A 28 2.95 0.91 -4.51
N LEU A 29 2.57 0.43 -3.31
CA LEU A 29 3.50 -0.07 -2.30
C LEU A 29 4.27 -1.30 -2.77
N MET A 30 3.60 -2.22 -3.49
CA MET A 30 4.23 -3.41 -4.04
C MET A 30 5.33 -3.03 -5.04
N ILE A 31 5.01 -2.13 -5.98
CA ILE A 31 5.97 -1.58 -6.95
C ILE A 31 7.12 -0.87 -6.23
N ALA A 32 6.81 -0.07 -5.20
CA ALA A 32 7.83 0.62 -4.40
C ALA A 32 8.76 -0.34 -3.65
N SER A 33 8.25 -1.46 -3.12
CA SER A 33 9.09 -2.45 -2.43
C SER A 33 10.02 -3.19 -3.39
N ILE A 34 9.54 -3.53 -4.58
CA ILE A 34 10.34 -4.19 -5.61
C ILE A 34 11.40 -3.22 -6.15
N ALA A 35 10.99 -2.00 -6.51
CA ALA A 35 11.89 -0.96 -6.99
C ALA A 35 12.92 -0.57 -5.92
N GLY A 36 12.50 -0.45 -4.65
CA GLY A 36 13.37 -0.15 -3.52
C GLY A 36 14.38 -1.25 -3.24
N GLY A 37 13.96 -2.52 -3.30
CA GLY A 37 14.87 -3.66 -3.09
C GLY A 37 15.90 -3.80 -4.20
N ILE A 38 15.48 -3.57 -5.45
CA ILE A 38 16.40 -3.47 -6.59
C ILE A 38 17.36 -2.28 -6.38
N PHE A 39 16.85 -1.11 -5.98
CA PHE A 39 17.66 0.07 -5.75
C PHE A 39 18.72 -0.17 -4.66
N LEU A 40 18.35 -0.78 -3.53
CA LEU A 40 19.28 -1.17 -2.47
C LEU A 40 20.40 -2.11 -2.98
N CYS A 41 20.08 -3.03 -3.89
CA CYS A 41 21.10 -3.90 -4.50
C CYS A 41 22.09 -3.13 -5.40
N PHE A 42 21.75 -1.94 -5.91
CA PHE A 42 22.58 -1.16 -6.84
C PHE A 42 23.14 0.15 -6.26
N TYR A 43 22.61 0.65 -5.13
CA TYR A 43 22.93 1.99 -4.62
C TYR A 43 24.28 2.09 -3.91
N GLU A 44 24.85 0.99 -3.43
CA GLU A 44 26.07 0.99 -2.62
C GLU A 44 27.38 0.76 -3.37
N MET A 45 27.44 1.16 -4.63
CA MET A 45 28.70 1.17 -5.37
C MET A 45 29.72 2.28 -5.00
N PRO A 46 29.42 3.39 -4.26
CA PRO A 46 30.42 4.45 -4.07
C PRO A 46 31.02 4.65 -2.67
N ASN A 47 30.51 4.05 -1.58
CA ASN A 47 31.00 4.34 -0.21
C ASN A 47 31.84 3.19 0.36
N ILE A 48 32.96 2.87 -0.30
CA ILE A 48 34.02 2.07 0.32
C ILE A 48 34.76 2.99 1.32
N SER A 49 34.26 3.07 2.55
CA SER A 49 35.06 3.59 3.66
C SER A 49 36.12 2.55 3.99
N ILE A 50 37.32 2.78 3.47
CA ILE A 50 38.54 2.00 3.70
C ILE A 50 38.92 2.13 5.18
N TYR A 51 38.29 1.35 6.05
CA TYR A 51 38.74 1.29 7.45
C TYR A 51 38.67 -0.10 8.07
N ASP A 52 37.87 -1.02 7.53
CA ASP A 52 37.89 -2.42 7.99
C ASP A 52 38.16 -3.38 6.83
N ASN A 53 39.13 -4.25 7.04
CA ASN A 53 39.70 -5.29 6.18
C ASN A 53 38.72 -6.41 5.78
N ASP A 54 37.41 -6.14 5.76
CA ASP A 54 36.36 -7.10 5.42
C ASP A 54 35.44 -6.56 4.31
N LEU A 55 36.07 -6.13 3.21
CA LEU A 55 35.45 -5.64 1.96
C LEU A 55 34.33 -6.57 1.43
N LEU A 56 34.47 -7.86 1.70
CA LEU A 56 33.58 -8.93 1.25
C LEU A 56 32.33 -9.06 2.13
N LEU A 57 32.36 -8.55 3.37
CA LEU A 57 31.23 -8.61 4.31
C LEU A 57 30.23 -7.48 4.08
N SER A 58 30.71 -6.28 3.74
CA SER A 58 29.88 -5.10 3.47
C SER A 58 28.99 -5.30 2.23
N THR A 59 29.57 -5.77 1.13
CA THR A 59 28.83 -6.08 -0.11
C THR A 59 27.79 -7.20 0.07
N LYS A 60 28.04 -8.16 0.98
CA LYS A 60 27.08 -9.22 1.31
C LYS A 60 25.90 -8.77 2.17
N ARG A 61 26.03 -7.71 2.98
CA ARG A 61 24.91 -7.18 3.79
C ARG A 61 23.80 -6.60 2.90
N TYR A 62 24.16 -5.85 1.88
CA TYR A 62 23.19 -5.13 1.04
C TYR A 62 22.37 -6.04 0.14
N ILE A 63 23.01 -7.09 -0.40
CA ILE A 63 22.29 -8.14 -1.15
C ILE A 63 21.31 -8.87 -0.22
N LYS A 64 21.69 -9.15 1.03
CA LYS A 64 20.78 -9.76 2.01
C LYS A 64 19.62 -8.84 2.38
N GLU A 65 19.89 -7.57 2.65
CA GLU A 65 18.87 -6.58 3.03
C GLU A 65 17.92 -6.28 1.86
N GLY A 66 18.42 -6.20 0.62
CA GLY A 66 17.61 -6.02 -0.58
C GLY A 66 16.69 -7.22 -0.89
N ILE A 67 17.22 -8.45 -0.82
CA ILE A 67 16.40 -9.68 -0.98
C ILE A 67 15.35 -9.77 0.13
N ALA A 68 15.73 -9.44 1.38
CA ALA A 68 14.79 -9.41 2.49
C ALA A 68 13.66 -8.40 2.24
N LEU A 69 13.95 -7.21 1.72
CA LEU A 69 12.95 -6.19 1.39
C LEU A 69 11.99 -6.65 0.27
N ILE A 70 12.51 -7.33 -0.76
CA ILE A 70 11.70 -7.84 -1.89
C ILE A 70 10.71 -8.92 -1.43
N ILE A 71 11.05 -9.70 -0.39
CA ILE A 71 10.19 -10.77 0.13
C ILE A 71 9.26 -10.22 1.23
N LEU A 72 9.80 -9.50 2.22
CA LEU A 72 9.03 -8.97 3.35
C LEU A 72 8.11 -7.82 2.94
N GLY A 73 8.51 -7.00 1.97
CA GLY A 73 7.76 -5.83 1.51
C GLY A 73 6.36 -6.17 1.00
N PRO A 74 6.21 -7.09 0.02
CA PRO A 74 4.91 -7.53 -0.46
C PRO A 74 4.05 -8.16 0.63
N ILE A 75 4.64 -8.99 1.50
CA ILE A 75 3.91 -9.68 2.59
C ILE A 75 3.34 -8.66 3.58
N ALA A 76 4.17 -7.73 4.06
CA ALA A 76 3.73 -6.69 4.98
C ALA A 76 2.69 -5.77 4.32
N SER A 77 2.90 -5.38 3.06
CA SER A 77 1.94 -4.53 2.33
C SER A 77 0.57 -5.19 2.18
N ARG A 78 0.54 -6.52 1.98
CA ARG A 78 -0.70 -7.28 1.81
C ARG A 78 -1.47 -7.37 3.10
N PHE A 79 -0.79 -7.66 4.21
CA PHE A 79 -1.39 -7.69 5.53
C PHE A 79 -1.95 -6.31 5.93
N CYS A 80 -1.18 -5.24 5.73
CA CYS A 80 -1.64 -3.88 6.04
C CYS A 80 -2.82 -3.44 5.15
N ALA A 81 -2.80 -3.76 3.85
CA ALA A 81 -3.89 -3.42 2.94
C ALA A 81 -5.19 -4.15 3.30
N GLU A 82 -5.13 -5.44 3.65
CA GLU A 82 -6.29 -6.21 4.08
C GLU A 82 -6.91 -5.64 5.36
N LEU A 83 -6.09 -5.27 6.37
CA LEU A 83 -6.58 -4.64 7.60
C LEU A 83 -7.24 -3.27 7.35
N LEU A 84 -6.65 -2.44 6.50
CA LEU A 84 -7.22 -1.15 6.11
C LEU A 84 -8.59 -1.33 5.42
N ILE A 85 -8.70 -2.27 4.47
CA ILE A 85 -9.97 -2.56 3.78
C ILE A 85 -11.05 -2.96 4.79
N ILE A 86 -10.72 -3.81 5.75
CA ILE A 86 -11.65 -4.28 6.79
C ILE A 86 -12.11 -3.11 7.67
N LEU A 87 -11.18 -2.25 8.13
CA LEU A 87 -11.50 -1.10 8.97
C LEU A 87 -12.48 -0.14 8.26
N PHE A 88 -12.24 0.13 6.99
CA PHE A 88 -13.11 1.03 6.22
C PHE A 88 -14.49 0.43 5.92
N LYS A 89 -14.57 -0.89 5.69
CA LYS A 89 -15.86 -1.58 5.58
C LYS A 89 -16.67 -1.52 6.87
N ILE A 90 -16.01 -1.58 8.03
CA ILE A 90 -16.68 -1.42 9.34
C ILE A 90 -17.18 0.01 9.49
N ASN A 91 -16.37 1.01 9.15
CA ASN A 91 -16.75 2.42 9.22
C ASN A 91 -17.97 2.75 8.35
N GLU A 92 -18.04 2.20 7.13
CA GLU A 92 -19.20 2.36 6.25
C GLU A 92 -20.48 1.77 6.87
N GLN A 93 -20.39 0.57 7.46
CA GLN A 93 -21.52 -0.08 8.14
C GLN A 93 -21.99 0.69 9.38
N VAL A 94 -21.08 1.25 10.18
CA VAL A 94 -21.43 2.08 11.36
C VAL A 94 -22.17 3.35 10.93
N GLY A 95 -21.75 3.96 9.82
CA GLY A 95 -22.43 5.13 9.27
C GLY A 95 -23.85 4.86 8.82
N ASP A 96 -24.14 3.65 8.33
CA ASP A 96 -25.49 3.27 7.91
C ASP A 96 -26.40 2.90 9.08
N ILE A 97 -25.86 2.28 10.13
CA ILE A 97 -26.60 2.02 11.39
C ILE A 97 -27.07 3.34 12.03
N ALA A 98 -26.20 4.35 12.06
CA ALA A 98 -26.54 5.67 12.61
C ALA A 98 -27.66 6.38 11.84
N LYS A 99 -27.77 6.16 10.52
CA LYS A 99 -28.87 6.70 9.70
C LYS A 99 -30.18 5.93 9.93
N GLN A 100 -30.08 4.60 10.12
CA GLN A 100 -31.24 3.74 10.34
C GLN A 100 -31.93 4.02 11.68
N ASP A 101 -31.15 4.28 12.74
CA ASP A 101 -31.66 4.65 14.07
C ASP A 101 -32.45 5.98 14.06
N LYS A 102 -31.95 6.99 13.35
CA LYS A 102 -32.67 8.27 13.16
C LYS A 102 -34.00 8.11 12.41
N ASN A 103 -34.06 7.23 11.41
CA ASN A 103 -35.28 7.03 10.63
C ASN A 103 -36.35 6.26 11.43
N SER A 104 -35.95 5.30 12.27
CA SER A 104 -36.85 4.56 13.17
C SER A 104 -37.52 5.43 14.23
N ASN A 105 -36.81 6.44 14.76
CA ASN A 105 -37.40 7.37 15.72
C ASN A 105 -38.40 8.35 15.07
N ASN A 106 -38.18 8.74 13.81
CA ASN A 106 -39.09 9.66 13.10
C ASN A 106 -40.37 8.98 12.58
N SER A 107 -40.41 7.65 12.45
CA SER A 107 -41.62 6.91 12.03
C SER A 107 -42.54 6.52 13.19
N SER A 108 -42.12 6.81 14.43
CA SER A 108 -42.84 6.43 15.66
C SER A 108 -43.50 7.64 16.36
N ILE A 109 -43.45 8.82 15.73
CA ILE A 109 -44.09 10.08 16.14
C ILE A 109 -45.11 10.46 15.06
#